data_AF-A0A6S7BLT3-F1
#
_entry.id   AF-A0A6S7BLT3-F1
#
_cell.length_a   1.000
_cell.length_b   1.000
_cell.length_c   1.000
_cell.angle_alpha   90.00
_cell.angle_beta   90.00
_cell.angle_gamma   90.00
#
_symmetry.space_group_name_H-M   'P 1'
#
loop_
_entity.id
_entity.type
_entity.pdbx_description
1 polymer ?
#
loop_
_entity_poly.entity_id
_entity_poly.type
_entity_poly.pdbx_seq_one_letter_code
_entity_poly.pdbx_strand_id
1 'polypeptide(L)'
;MTQATLSADRSDANANANAGAAAGALRRIGAHLAPWLAPLAILLAWEFAARSGVLSTRVLPEPLAVVKAAWSLIQSGEMWADVKVSTWRAVSGFTIGGGIGLVLGLATGLFKPAEIALDSTVQMVRNIPALAMIPLVILWFGIEEQAKVFLVALGVFFPIYVNTFHGVRSVDANLGRARKARRRRRPARHPHHVSGRASAAVEERAAKRDARPRPQCPRRCARRAR
;
A
#
# COMPACT_ATOMS: atom_id res chain seq x y z
N MET A 1 66.46 18.98 3.89
CA MET A 1 66.13 17.79 4.71
C MET A 1 64.63 17.57 4.96
N THR A 2 63.74 18.50 4.61
CA THR A 2 62.30 18.43 4.97
C THR A 2 61.38 17.76 3.94
N GLN A 3 61.83 17.52 2.69
CA GLN A 3 60.99 16.89 1.66
C GLN A 3 61.00 15.36 1.68
N ALA A 4 62.09 14.72 2.15
CA ALA A 4 62.23 13.27 2.15
C ALA A 4 61.39 12.57 3.24
N THR A 5 61.15 13.24 4.36
CA THR A 5 60.28 12.72 5.44
C THR A 5 58.80 12.84 5.09
N LEU A 6 58.41 13.87 4.35
CA LEU A 6 57.02 14.08 3.92
C LEU A 6 56.56 13.08 2.86
N SER A 7 57.46 12.56 2.03
CA SER A 7 57.15 11.53 1.04
C SER A 7 56.97 10.14 1.65
N ALA A 8 57.70 9.83 2.72
CA ALA A 8 57.56 8.56 3.44
C ALA A 8 56.23 8.50 4.19
N ASP A 9 55.90 9.55 4.97
CA ASP A 9 54.65 9.65 5.73
C ASP A 9 53.40 9.54 4.83
N ARG A 10 53.44 10.15 3.64
CA ARG A 10 52.35 10.10 2.66
C ARG A 10 52.19 8.74 1.98
N SER A 11 53.27 7.98 1.83
CA SER A 11 53.24 6.61 1.30
C SER A 11 52.59 5.65 2.29
N ASP A 12 52.93 5.77 3.58
CA ASP A 12 52.37 4.94 4.66
C ASP A 12 50.89 5.25 4.91
N ALA A 13 50.49 6.52 4.83
CA ALA A 13 49.10 6.93 4.90
C ALA A 13 48.25 6.36 3.74
N ASN A 14 48.78 6.39 2.50
CA ASN A 14 48.09 5.83 1.33
C ASN A 14 48.01 4.29 1.38
N ALA A 15 49.04 3.62 1.91
CA ALA A 15 49.03 2.17 2.10
C ALA A 15 47.95 1.73 3.12
N ASN A 16 47.84 2.46 4.24
CA ASN A 16 46.82 2.20 5.26
C ASN A 16 45.40 2.50 4.76
N ALA A 17 45.22 3.55 3.95
CA ALA A 17 43.93 3.88 3.33
C ALA A 17 43.46 2.80 2.33
N ASN A 18 44.38 2.27 1.51
CA ASN A 18 44.09 1.21 0.54
C ASN A 18 43.79 -0.13 1.23
N ALA A 19 44.52 -0.47 2.30
CA ALA A 19 44.26 -1.67 3.10
C ALA A 19 42.87 -1.61 3.78
N GLY A 20 42.49 -0.45 4.32
CA GLY A 20 41.17 -0.23 4.91
C GLY A 20 40.03 -0.29 3.90
N ALA A 21 40.24 0.25 2.69
CA ALA A 21 39.26 0.19 1.60
C ALA A 21 39.05 -1.25 1.08
N ALA A 22 40.13 -2.03 0.92
CA ALA A 22 40.05 -3.43 0.52
C ALA A 22 39.34 -4.30 1.57
N ALA A 23 39.67 -4.12 2.86
CA ALA A 23 39.00 -4.82 3.96
C ALA A 23 37.51 -4.45 4.06
N GLY A 24 37.16 -3.18 3.82
CA GLY A 24 35.78 -2.71 3.77
C GLY A 24 34.99 -3.26 2.57
N ALA A 25 35.61 -3.39 1.41
CA ALA A 25 35.02 -3.99 0.22
C ALA A 25 34.76 -5.49 0.39
N LEU A 26 35.73 -6.24 0.92
CA LEU A 26 35.59 -7.65 1.28
C LEU A 26 34.47 -7.88 2.30
N ARG A 27 34.37 -7.02 3.32
CA ARG A 27 33.30 -7.12 4.34
C ARG A 27 31.91 -6.78 3.80
N ARG A 28 31.80 -5.86 2.83
CA ARG A 28 30.55 -5.55 2.12
C ARG A 28 30.13 -6.68 1.18
N ILE A 29 31.07 -7.26 0.42
CA ILE A 29 30.81 -8.41 -0.45
C ILE A 29 30.40 -9.63 0.38
N GLY A 30 31.06 -9.88 1.51
CA GLY A 30 30.68 -10.92 2.48
C GLY A 30 29.28 -10.72 3.07
N ALA A 31 28.89 -9.48 3.39
CA ALA A 31 27.54 -9.16 3.87
C ALA A 31 26.45 -9.35 2.79
N HIS A 32 26.78 -9.17 1.51
CA HIS A 32 25.88 -9.43 0.40
C HIS A 32 25.81 -10.92 0.00
N LEU A 33 26.87 -11.70 0.24
CA LEU A 33 26.92 -13.14 -0.07
C LEU A 33 26.40 -14.03 1.07
N ALA A 34 26.50 -13.58 2.33
CA ALA A 34 25.97 -14.31 3.48
C ALA A 34 24.49 -14.73 3.34
N PRO A 35 23.56 -13.89 2.83
CA PRO A 35 22.17 -14.31 2.63
C PRO A 35 21.98 -15.31 1.47
N TRP A 36 22.94 -15.45 0.55
CA TRP A 36 22.88 -16.43 -0.55
C TRP A 36 23.47 -17.79 -0.18
N LEU A 37 24.30 -17.86 0.87
CA LEU A 37 24.88 -19.12 1.33
C LEU A 37 23.82 -20.07 1.91
N ALA A 38 22.84 -19.53 2.63
CA ALA A 38 21.74 -20.31 3.22
C ALA A 38 20.86 -21.02 2.18
N PRO A 39 20.30 -20.35 1.15
CA PRO A 39 19.54 -21.03 0.10
C PRO A 39 20.40 -22.01 -0.71
N LEU A 40 21.67 -21.69 -0.96
CA LEU A 40 22.57 -22.59 -1.68
C LEU A 40 22.87 -23.88 -0.89
N ALA A 41 23.12 -23.76 0.42
CA ALA A 41 23.32 -24.92 1.30
C ALA A 41 22.06 -25.79 1.37
N ILE A 42 20.86 -25.18 1.40
CA ILE A 42 19.58 -25.90 1.35
C ILE A 42 19.42 -26.64 0.01
N LEU A 43 19.73 -26.01 -1.12
CA LEU A 43 19.67 -26.65 -2.44
C LEU A 43 20.64 -27.82 -2.56
N LEU A 44 21.86 -27.70 -2.03
CA LEU A 44 22.84 -28.77 -2.05
C LEU A 44 22.46 -29.93 -1.11
N ALA A 45 21.98 -29.63 0.10
CA ALA A 45 21.45 -30.63 1.02
C ALA A 45 20.25 -31.36 0.41
N TRP A 46 19.39 -30.63 -0.31
CA TRP A 46 18.25 -31.20 -1.02
C TRP A 46 18.68 -32.09 -2.19
N GLU A 47 19.59 -31.63 -3.06
CA GLU A 47 20.14 -32.45 -4.15
C GLU A 47 20.74 -33.76 -3.60
N PHE A 48 21.51 -33.67 -2.51
CA PHE A 48 22.12 -34.84 -1.88
C PHE A 48 21.08 -35.78 -1.27
N ALA A 49 20.06 -35.24 -0.60
CA ALA A 49 18.95 -36.01 -0.05
C ALA A 49 18.11 -36.69 -1.14
N ALA A 50 17.84 -36.00 -2.26
CA ALA A 50 17.09 -36.54 -3.39
C ALA A 50 17.87 -37.65 -4.12
N ARG A 51 19.19 -37.47 -4.31
CA ARG A 51 20.06 -38.49 -4.94
C ARG A 51 20.30 -39.72 -4.07
N SER A 52 20.27 -39.57 -2.74
CA SER A 52 20.51 -40.68 -1.81
C SER A 52 19.44 -41.78 -1.85
N GLY A 53 18.33 -41.58 -2.58
CA GLY A 53 17.27 -42.57 -2.75
C GLY A 53 16.43 -42.81 -1.50
N VAL A 54 16.70 -42.11 -0.39
CA VAL A 54 15.96 -42.19 0.87
C VAL A 54 14.55 -41.59 0.73
N LEU A 55 14.36 -40.64 -0.20
CA LEU A 55 13.06 -40.10 -0.58
C LEU A 55 12.71 -40.53 -2.01
N SER A 56 11.50 -41.06 -2.20
CA SER A 56 11.00 -41.46 -3.51
C SER A 56 11.02 -40.27 -4.48
N THR A 57 11.63 -40.45 -5.65
CA THR A 57 11.74 -39.48 -6.75
C THR A 57 10.40 -38.95 -7.26
N ARG A 58 9.29 -39.56 -6.83
CA ARG A 58 7.92 -39.14 -7.12
C ARG A 58 7.40 -38.03 -6.19
N VAL A 59 8.00 -37.89 -5.01
CA VAL A 59 7.65 -36.86 -4.01
C VAL A 59 8.64 -35.71 -4.04
N LEU A 60 9.92 -35.99 -4.31
CA LEU A 60 10.98 -34.98 -4.37
C LEU A 60 11.94 -35.25 -5.55
N PRO A 61 11.64 -34.75 -6.76
CA PRO A 61 12.53 -34.90 -7.90
C PRO A 61 13.85 -34.17 -7.67
N GLU A 62 14.94 -34.74 -8.18
CA GLU A 62 16.26 -34.11 -8.11
C GLU A 62 16.24 -32.75 -8.84
N PRO A 63 16.71 -31.65 -8.20
CA PRO A 63 16.80 -30.33 -8.84
C PRO A 63 17.40 -30.34 -10.23
N LEU A 64 18.43 -31.17 -10.48
CA LEU A 64 19.05 -31.30 -11.81
C LEU A 64 18.11 -31.92 -12.87
N ALA A 65 17.27 -32.88 -12.49
CA ALA A 65 16.28 -33.47 -13.40
C ALA A 65 15.18 -32.47 -13.74
N VAL A 66 14.78 -31.63 -12.78
CA VAL A 66 13.84 -30.53 -13.05
C VAL A 66 14.41 -29.58 -14.10
N VAL A 67 15.69 -29.23 -14.01
CA VAL A 67 16.37 -28.37 -15.00
C VAL A 67 16.44 -29.06 -16.37
N LYS A 68 16.81 -30.35 -16.43
CA LYS A 68 16.86 -31.09 -17.71
C LYS A 68 15.49 -31.21 -18.35
N ALA A 69 14.46 -31.53 -17.57
CA ALA A 69 13.08 -31.61 -18.04
C ALA A 69 12.59 -30.24 -18.55
N ALA A 70 12.86 -29.16 -17.81
CA ALA A 70 12.55 -27.80 -18.24
C ALA A 70 13.25 -27.47 -19.56
N TRP A 71 14.53 -27.80 -19.71
CA TRP A 71 15.29 -27.57 -20.94
C TRP A 71 14.74 -28.35 -22.14
N SER A 72 14.34 -29.62 -21.94
CA SER A 72 13.71 -30.41 -22.99
C SER A 72 12.34 -29.86 -23.39
N LEU A 73 11.53 -29.39 -22.44
CA LEU A 73 10.20 -28.80 -22.70
C LEU A 73 10.30 -27.44 -23.41
N ILE A 74 11.35 -26.67 -23.14
CA ILE A 74 11.63 -25.43 -23.86
C ILE A 74 12.01 -25.72 -25.31
N GLN A 75 12.84 -26.74 -25.57
CA GLN A 75 13.23 -27.13 -26.93
C GLN A 75 12.08 -27.75 -27.73
N SER A 76 11.20 -28.55 -27.09
CA SER A 76 10.06 -29.17 -27.76
C SER A 76 8.96 -28.15 -28.13
N GLY A 77 8.96 -26.98 -27.51
CA GLY A 77 7.97 -25.92 -27.73
C GLY A 77 6.63 -26.14 -27.01
N GLU A 78 6.44 -27.29 -26.34
CA GLU A 78 5.23 -27.59 -25.56
C GLU A 78 5.04 -26.60 -24.41
N MET A 79 6.12 -26.18 -23.75
CA MET A 79 6.05 -25.17 -22.69
C MET A 79 5.40 -23.88 -23.18
N TRP A 80 5.73 -23.44 -24.40
CA TRP A 80 5.15 -22.22 -24.97
C TRP A 80 3.67 -22.38 -25.31
N ALA A 81 3.25 -23.57 -25.75
CA ALA A 81 1.85 -23.88 -25.99
C ALA A 81 1.04 -23.84 -24.68
N ASP A 82 1.55 -24.44 -23.61
CA ASP A 82 0.90 -24.44 -22.29
C ASP A 82 0.84 -23.03 -21.67
N VAL A 83 1.92 -22.26 -21.80
CA VAL A 83 1.96 -20.86 -21.38
C VAL A 83 0.94 -20.04 -22.15
N LYS A 84 0.81 -20.24 -23.47
CA LYS A 84 -0.16 -19.51 -24.29
C LYS A 84 -1.60 -19.82 -23.87
N VAL A 85 -1.93 -21.09 -23.65
CA VAL A 85 -3.29 -21.50 -23.23
C VAL A 85 -3.62 -20.97 -21.85
N SER A 86 -2.69 -21.08 -20.88
CA SER A 86 -2.90 -20.55 -19.52
C SER A 86 -3.04 -19.02 -19.52
N THR A 87 -2.22 -18.32 -20.31
CA THR A 87 -2.29 -16.86 -20.46
C THR A 87 -3.60 -16.44 -21.11
N TRP A 88 -4.05 -17.11 -22.17
CA TRP A 88 -5.31 -16.78 -22.84
C TRP A 88 -6.51 -16.91 -21.90
N ARG A 89 -6.54 -17.97 -21.09
CA ARG A 89 -7.56 -18.18 -20.06
C ARG A 89 -7.52 -17.09 -18.99
N ALA A 90 -6.32 -16.72 -18.54
CA ALA A 90 -6.14 -15.67 -17.55
C ALA A 90 -6.62 -14.31 -18.09
N VAL A 91 -6.24 -13.95 -19.32
CA VAL A 91 -6.61 -12.67 -19.96
C VAL A 91 -8.10 -12.60 -20.25
N SER A 92 -8.71 -13.67 -20.79
CA SER A 92 -10.15 -13.69 -21.06
C SER A 92 -10.97 -13.58 -19.77
N GLY A 93 -10.64 -14.37 -18.75
CA GLY A 93 -11.29 -14.30 -17.44
C GLY A 93 -11.11 -12.93 -16.77
N PHE A 94 -9.89 -12.37 -16.84
CA PHE A 94 -9.58 -11.03 -16.32
C PHE A 94 -10.38 -9.95 -17.05
N THR A 95 -10.48 -10.00 -18.38
CA THR A 95 -11.17 -8.97 -19.16
C THR A 95 -12.66 -8.96 -18.85
N ILE A 96 -13.29 -10.14 -18.75
CA ILE A 96 -14.72 -10.27 -18.45
C ILE A 96 -14.97 -9.90 -16.98
N GLY A 97 -14.34 -10.61 -16.04
CA GLY A 97 -14.58 -10.41 -14.61
C GLY A 97 -14.10 -9.06 -14.11
N GLY A 98 -12.93 -8.62 -14.58
CA GLY A 98 -12.38 -7.30 -14.29
C GLY A 98 -13.15 -6.17 -14.94
N GLY A 99 -13.64 -6.34 -16.18
CA GLY A 99 -14.50 -5.35 -16.83
C GLY A 99 -15.80 -5.13 -16.04
N ILE A 100 -16.49 -6.22 -15.67
CA ILE A 100 -17.72 -6.15 -14.87
C ILE A 100 -17.43 -5.57 -13.48
N GLY A 101 -16.36 -6.02 -12.82
CA GLY A 101 -15.95 -5.53 -11.51
C GLY A 101 -15.59 -4.04 -11.50
N LEU A 102 -14.92 -3.57 -12.55
CA LEU A 102 -14.58 -2.17 -12.74
C LEU A 102 -15.84 -1.32 -12.93
N VAL A 103 -16.74 -1.72 -13.84
CA VAL A 103 -17.98 -0.99 -14.11
C VAL A 103 -18.86 -0.91 -12.86
N LEU A 104 -19.06 -2.04 -12.17
CA LEU A 104 -19.85 -2.06 -10.94
C LEU A 104 -19.17 -1.29 -9.81
N GLY A 105 -17.85 -1.40 -9.64
CA GLY A 105 -17.10 -0.69 -8.62
C GLY A 105 -17.08 0.83 -8.83
N LEU A 106 -17.03 1.28 -10.09
CA LEU A 106 -17.20 2.69 -10.45
C LEU A 106 -18.63 3.14 -10.16
N ALA A 107 -19.64 2.37 -10.57
CA ALA A 107 -21.04 2.70 -10.34
C ALA A 107 -21.34 2.83 -8.83
N THR A 108 -20.91 1.88 -8.01
CA THR A 108 -21.13 1.94 -6.55
C THR A 108 -20.29 3.01 -5.87
N GLY A 109 -19.09 3.31 -6.40
CA GLY A 109 -18.25 4.40 -5.91
C GLY A 109 -18.86 5.78 -6.13
N LEU A 110 -19.55 5.98 -7.26
CA LEU A 110 -20.19 7.26 -7.62
C LEU A 110 -21.62 7.39 -7.06
N PHE A 111 -22.40 6.31 -7.00
CA PHE A 111 -23.81 6.33 -6.60
C PHE A 111 -24.03 5.81 -5.17
N LYS A 112 -24.39 6.70 -4.24
CA LYS A 112 -24.74 6.37 -2.84
C LYS A 112 -25.82 5.28 -2.66
N PRO A 113 -26.95 5.25 -3.41
CA PRO A 113 -27.93 4.18 -3.22
C PRO A 113 -27.38 2.82 -3.67
N ALA A 114 -26.53 2.79 -4.70
CA ALA A 114 -25.89 1.57 -5.16
C ALA A 114 -24.88 1.04 -4.12
N GLU A 115 -24.13 1.93 -3.47
CA GLU A 115 -23.26 1.55 -2.34
C GLU A 115 -24.05 0.85 -1.22
N ILE A 116 -25.16 1.42 -0.76
CA ILE A 116 -25.92 0.84 0.36
C ILE A 116 -26.46 -0.56 0.00
N ALA A 117 -26.92 -0.74 -1.24
CA ALA A 117 -27.44 -2.02 -1.71
C ALA A 117 -26.33 -3.06 -1.91
N LEU A 118 -25.22 -2.68 -2.57
CA LEU A 118 -24.18 -3.61 -3.01
C LEU A 118 -23.09 -3.86 -1.95
N ASP A 119 -22.82 -2.92 -1.04
CA ASP A 119 -21.78 -3.10 -0.02
C ASP A 119 -22.08 -4.29 0.90
N SER A 120 -23.33 -4.40 1.38
CA SER A 120 -23.78 -5.53 2.19
C SER A 120 -23.69 -6.86 1.42
N THR A 121 -24.20 -6.89 0.18
CA THR A 121 -24.14 -8.09 -0.67
C THR A 121 -22.70 -8.53 -0.94
N VAL A 122 -21.80 -7.59 -1.25
CA VAL A 122 -20.40 -7.91 -1.55
C VAL A 122 -19.67 -8.41 -0.31
N GLN A 123 -19.95 -7.84 0.87
CA GLN A 123 -19.39 -8.34 2.13
C GLN A 123 -19.85 -9.78 2.42
N MET A 124 -21.13 -10.10 2.19
CA MET A 124 -21.62 -11.48 2.35
C MET A 124 -21.01 -12.45 1.35
N VAL A 125 -20.94 -12.07 0.08
CA VAL A 125 -20.41 -12.95 -0.99
C VAL A 125 -18.91 -13.17 -0.81
N ARG A 126 -18.15 -12.18 -0.31
CA ARG A 126 -16.71 -12.31 -0.06
C ARG A 126 -16.38 -13.38 0.99
N ASN A 127 -17.31 -13.69 1.89
CA ASN A 127 -17.13 -14.77 2.86
C ASN A 127 -17.22 -16.16 2.24
N ILE A 128 -17.79 -16.28 1.03
CA ILE A 128 -17.85 -17.54 0.30
C ILE A 128 -16.51 -17.75 -0.41
N PRO A 129 -15.71 -18.74 -0.02
CA PRO A 129 -14.45 -19.00 -0.69
C PRO A 129 -14.72 -19.43 -2.13
N ALA A 130 -13.96 -18.87 -3.09
CA ALA A 130 -14.10 -19.22 -4.50
C ALA A 130 -13.93 -20.73 -4.77
N LEU A 131 -13.18 -21.43 -3.89
CA LEU A 131 -13.02 -22.88 -3.92
C LEU A 131 -14.35 -23.65 -3.75
N ALA A 132 -15.30 -23.11 -2.97
CA ALA A 132 -16.61 -23.73 -2.79
C ALA A 132 -17.51 -23.63 -4.04
N MET A 133 -17.19 -22.72 -4.97
CA MET A 133 -17.94 -22.54 -6.22
C MET A 133 -17.57 -23.56 -7.29
N ILE A 134 -16.42 -24.24 -7.15
CA ILE A 134 -15.93 -25.23 -8.13
C ILE A 134 -16.98 -26.30 -8.47
N PRO A 135 -17.56 -27.04 -7.50
CA PRO A 135 -18.53 -28.10 -7.81
C PRO A 135 -19.81 -27.57 -8.47
N LEU A 136 -20.30 -26.40 -8.06
CA LEU A 136 -21.49 -25.78 -8.66
C LEU A 136 -21.25 -25.39 -10.12
N VAL A 137 -20.07 -24.81 -10.41
CA VAL A 137 -19.69 -24.41 -11.77
C VAL A 137 -19.52 -25.63 -12.67
N ILE A 138 -18.91 -26.71 -12.17
CA ILE A 138 -18.79 -27.97 -12.91
C ILE A 138 -20.17 -28.56 -13.22
N LEU A 139 -21.12 -28.48 -12.30
CA LEU A 139 -22.48 -28.97 -12.54
C LEU A 139 -23.22 -28.15 -13.61
N TRP A 140 -23.03 -26.83 -13.62
CA TRP A 140 -23.72 -25.94 -14.57
C TRP A 140 -23.11 -25.95 -15.97
N PHE A 141 -21.79 -25.81 -16.05
CA PHE A 141 -21.06 -25.61 -17.29
C PHE A 141 -20.33 -26.86 -17.78
N GLY A 142 -20.30 -27.94 -16.99
CA GLY A 142 -19.51 -29.14 -17.27
C GLY A 142 -18.02 -28.98 -16.97
N ILE A 143 -17.22 -29.94 -17.44
CA ILE A 143 -15.75 -29.97 -17.28
C ILE A 143 -15.08 -29.27 -18.48
N GLU A 144 -15.61 -28.11 -18.85
CA GLU A 144 -15.22 -27.40 -20.08
C GLU A 144 -14.25 -26.26 -19.81
N GLU A 145 -13.67 -25.73 -20.89
CA GLU A 145 -12.80 -24.55 -20.83
C GLU A 145 -13.52 -23.30 -20.29
N GLN A 146 -14.84 -23.24 -20.51
CA GLN A 146 -15.71 -22.16 -20.07
C GLN A 146 -15.82 -22.10 -18.53
N ALA A 147 -15.88 -23.26 -17.87
CA ALA A 147 -15.93 -23.36 -16.41
C ALA A 147 -14.67 -22.77 -15.76
N LYS A 148 -13.50 -23.03 -16.35
CA LYS A 148 -12.22 -22.48 -15.89
C LYS A 148 -12.17 -20.95 -16.03
N VAL A 149 -12.58 -20.42 -17.18
CA VAL A 149 -12.60 -18.97 -17.45
C VAL A 149 -13.59 -18.27 -16.51
N PHE A 150 -14.75 -18.87 -16.25
CA PHE A 150 -15.74 -18.34 -15.31
C PHE A 150 -15.18 -18.25 -13.88
N LEU A 151 -14.50 -19.29 -13.39
CA LEU A 151 -13.88 -19.27 -12.07
C LEU A 151 -12.79 -18.21 -11.95
N VAL A 152 -11.97 -18.04 -12.99
CA VAL A 152 -10.99 -16.95 -13.04
C VAL A 152 -11.71 -15.61 -12.99
N ALA A 153 -12.71 -15.38 -13.84
CA ALA A 153 -13.47 -14.14 -13.89
C ALA A 153 -14.10 -13.78 -12.53
N LEU A 154 -14.73 -14.75 -11.87
CA LEU A 154 -15.29 -14.60 -10.53
C LEU A 154 -14.20 -14.27 -9.49
N GLY A 155 -13.04 -14.94 -9.59
CA GLY A 155 -11.90 -14.70 -8.71
C GLY A 155 -11.29 -13.30 -8.85
N VAL A 156 -11.23 -12.76 -10.07
CA VAL A 156 -10.70 -11.40 -10.31
C VAL A 156 -11.76 -10.31 -10.09
N PHE A 157 -13.04 -10.64 -10.21
CA PHE A 157 -14.15 -9.71 -10.03
C PHE A 157 -14.11 -9.01 -8.66
N PHE A 158 -14.01 -9.78 -7.55
CA PHE A 158 -14.08 -9.19 -6.21
C PHE A 158 -12.92 -8.24 -5.89
N PRO A 159 -11.63 -8.60 -6.10
CA PRO A 159 -10.53 -7.69 -5.85
C PRO A 159 -10.63 -6.42 -6.70
N ILE A 160 -11.00 -6.54 -7.98
CA ILE A 160 -11.12 -5.37 -8.87
C ILE A 160 -12.27 -4.47 -8.42
N TYR A 161 -13.43 -5.03 -8.10
CA TYR A 161 -14.57 -4.26 -7.57
C TYR A 161 -14.18 -3.49 -6.30
N VAL A 162 -13.61 -4.18 -5.31
CA VAL A 162 -13.26 -3.60 -4.01
C VAL A 162 -12.17 -2.53 -4.15
N ASN A 163 -11.12 -2.81 -4.93
CA ASN A 163 -10.04 -1.86 -5.17
C ASN A 163 -10.54 -0.61 -5.91
N THR A 164 -11.43 -0.78 -6.88
CA THR A 164 -12.03 0.33 -7.64
C THR A 164 -12.90 1.20 -6.73
N PHE A 165 -13.79 0.58 -5.95
CA PHE A 165 -14.67 1.26 -5.01
C PHE A 165 -13.90 2.10 -3.99
N HIS A 166 -12.89 1.49 -3.34
CA HIS A 166 -12.03 2.22 -2.40
C HIS A 166 -11.17 3.28 -3.09
N GLY A 167 -10.72 3.02 -4.32
CA GLY A 167 -9.97 3.97 -5.15
C GLY A 167 -10.75 5.26 -5.37
N VAL A 168 -11.97 5.17 -5.90
CA VAL A 168 -12.86 6.33 -6.14
C VAL A 168 -13.09 7.12 -4.84
N ARG A 169 -13.45 6.43 -3.76
CA ARG A 169 -13.71 7.06 -2.44
C ARG A 169 -12.51 7.79 -1.86
N SER A 170 -11.30 7.25 -2.05
CA SER A 170 -10.07 7.86 -1.56
C SER A 170 -9.80 9.21 -2.24
N VAL A 171 -10.08 9.30 -3.55
CA VAL A 171 -9.88 10.51 -4.35
C VAL A 171 -10.84 11.62 -3.89
N ASP A 172 -12.13 11.30 -3.72
CA ASP A 172 -13.14 12.26 -3.24
C ASP A 172 -12.81 12.79 -1.84
N ALA A 173 -12.41 11.90 -0.93
CA ALA A 173 -12.02 12.27 0.42
C ALA A 173 -10.79 13.20 0.41
N ASN A 174 -9.80 12.93 -0.44
CA ASN A 174 -8.59 13.73 -0.56
C ASN A 174 -8.87 15.12 -1.14
N LEU A 175 -9.71 15.22 -2.17
CA LEU A 175 -10.15 16.50 -2.74
C LEU A 175 -10.92 17.34 -1.72
N GLY A 176 -11.82 16.72 -0.95
CA GLY A 176 -12.55 17.39 0.13
C GLY A 176 -11.62 17.92 1.23
N ARG A 177 -10.65 17.11 1.67
CA ARG A 177 -9.63 17.50 2.65
C ARG A 177 -8.76 18.66 2.14
N ALA A 178 -8.29 18.59 0.90
CA ALA A 178 -7.48 19.64 0.27
C ALA A 178 -8.26 20.96 0.17
N ARG A 179 -9.53 20.93 -0.26
CA ARG A 179 -10.41 22.11 -0.31
C ARG A 179 -10.63 22.72 1.07
N LYS A 180 -10.85 21.89 2.11
CA LYS A 180 -11.01 22.35 3.49
C LYS A 180 -9.72 22.96 4.06
N ALA A 181 -8.57 22.36 3.77
CA ALA A 181 -7.25 22.89 4.14
C ALA A 181 -6.99 24.25 3.46
N ARG A 182 -7.27 24.36 2.15
CA ARG A 182 -7.17 25.64 1.42
C ARG A 182 -8.12 26.70 1.94
N ARG A 183 -9.33 26.33 2.36
CA ARG A 183 -10.29 27.26 2.99
C ARG A 183 -9.79 27.75 4.35
N ARG A 184 -9.13 26.92 5.15
CA ARG A 184 -8.53 27.32 6.44
C ARG A 184 -7.29 28.19 6.29
N ARG A 185 -6.55 28.07 5.18
CA ARG A 185 -5.35 28.86 4.87
C ARG A 185 -5.62 30.21 4.22
N ARG A 186 -6.87 30.59 3.91
CA ARG A 186 -7.15 31.97 3.48
C ARG A 186 -6.89 32.88 4.69
N PRO A 187 -5.86 33.74 4.67
CA PRO A 187 -5.75 34.77 5.69
C PRO A 187 -7.02 35.61 5.57
N ALA A 188 -7.71 35.82 6.69
CA ALA A 188 -8.73 36.85 6.76
C ALA A 188 -8.05 38.12 6.23
N ARG A 189 -8.45 38.54 5.03
CA ARG A 189 -7.96 39.78 4.43
C ARG A 189 -8.47 40.86 5.36
N HIS A 190 -7.61 41.26 6.31
CA HIS A 190 -7.91 42.36 7.21
C HIS A 190 -8.31 43.52 6.31
N PRO A 191 -9.52 44.08 6.44
CA PRO A 191 -9.78 45.38 5.86
C PRO A 191 -8.87 46.35 6.62
N HIS A 192 -7.71 46.64 6.04
CA HIS A 192 -6.96 47.83 6.38
C HIS A 192 -7.81 49.01 5.93
N HIS A 193 -8.75 49.45 6.77
CA HIS A 193 -9.21 50.83 6.77
C HIS A 193 -9.99 51.16 8.05
N VAL A 194 -9.60 52.28 8.64
CA VAL A 194 -10.28 53.05 9.71
C VAL A 194 -10.05 52.57 11.16
N SER A 195 -8.79 52.64 11.61
CA SER A 195 -8.49 53.04 12.99
C SER A 195 -8.20 54.53 12.98
N GLY A 196 -9.07 55.34 13.58
CA GLY A 196 -8.88 56.80 13.64
C GLY A 196 -10.07 57.61 14.14
N ARG A 197 -11.29 57.04 14.22
CA ARG A 197 -12.48 57.76 14.74
C ARG A 197 -13.10 57.19 16.01
N ALA A 198 -12.61 56.07 16.52
CA ALA A 198 -13.21 55.40 17.67
C ALA A 198 -12.77 55.98 19.03
N SER A 199 -11.60 56.62 19.14
CA SER A 199 -11.09 57.10 20.44
C SER A 199 -11.85 58.31 20.98
N ALA A 200 -12.30 59.25 20.12
CA ALA A 200 -13.01 60.44 20.60
C ALA A 200 -14.39 60.14 21.22
N ALA A 201 -15.10 59.10 20.73
CA ALA A 201 -16.43 58.76 21.22
C ALA A 201 -16.44 57.97 22.55
N VAL A 202 -15.31 57.36 22.93
CA VAL A 202 -15.18 56.61 24.18
C VAL A 202 -14.86 57.52 25.36
N GLU A 203 -14.07 58.57 25.14
CA GLU A 203 -13.65 59.51 26.19
C GLU A 203 -14.81 60.41 26.67
N GLU A 204 -15.67 60.87 25.74
CA GLU A 204 -16.85 61.66 26.09
C GLU A 204 -17.90 60.85 26.89
N ARG A 205 -17.96 59.53 26.70
CA ARG A 205 -18.86 58.64 27.45
C ARG A 205 -18.35 58.29 28.85
N ALA A 206 -17.04 58.35 29.09
CA ALA A 206 -16.46 58.12 30.42
C ALA A 206 -16.77 59.30 31.36
N ALA A 207 -16.64 60.54 30.89
CA ALA A 207 -16.92 61.75 31.67
C ALA A 207 -18.39 61.84 32.14
N LYS A 208 -19.34 61.32 31.36
CA LYS A 208 -20.77 61.34 31.71
C LYS A 208 -21.21 60.24 32.68
N ARG A 209 -20.34 59.27 32.99
CA ARG A 209 -20.66 58.11 33.85
C ARG A 209 -20.38 58.38 35.33
N ASP A 210 -19.48 59.30 35.66
CA ASP A 210 -19.15 59.68 37.05
C ASP A 210 -20.11 60.69 37.69
N ALA A 211 -21.00 61.31 36.91
CA ALA A 211 -22.01 62.24 37.44
C ALA A 211 -23.30 61.55 37.96
N ARG A 212 -23.35 60.21 38.04
CA ARG A 212 -24.54 59.51 38.58
C ARG A 212 -24.43 59.30 40.09
N PRO A 213 -25.43 59.71 40.89
CA PRO A 213 -25.45 59.43 42.33
C PRO A 213 -25.49 57.91 42.58
N ARG A 214 -24.61 57.42 43.46
CA ARG A 214 -24.53 56.00 43.80
C ARG A 214 -25.77 55.57 44.60
N PRO A 215 -26.45 54.48 44.22
CA PRO A 215 -27.59 53.98 44.98
C PRO A 215 -27.12 53.38 46.31
N GLN A 216 -27.78 53.79 47.41
CA GLN A 216 -27.60 53.22 48.74
C GLN A 216 -28.01 51.74 48.75
N CYS A 217 -27.14 50.87 49.27
CA CYS A 217 -27.37 49.42 49.32
C CYS A 217 -28.24 49.05 50.54
N PRO A 218 -29.42 48.43 50.36
CA PRO A 218 -30.25 47.98 51.48
C PRO A 218 -29.70 46.70 52.10
N ARG A 219 -29.64 46.69 53.44
CA ARG A 219 -29.01 45.73 54.39
C ARG A 219 -29.45 44.25 54.34
N ARG A 220 -30.03 43.73 53.24
CA ARG A 220 -30.63 42.37 53.21
C ARG A 220 -29.77 41.25 52.62
N CYS A 221 -28.54 41.51 52.15
CA CYS A 221 -27.69 40.47 51.56
C CYS A 221 -26.84 39.63 52.55
N ALA A 222 -26.94 39.86 53.86
CA ALA A 222 -26.08 39.20 54.86
C ALA A 222 -26.57 37.82 55.38
N ARG A 223 -27.64 37.23 54.81
CA ARG A 223 -28.18 35.93 55.27
C ARG A 223 -28.37 34.95 54.12
N ARG A 224 -27.27 34.49 53.52
CA ARG A 224 -27.26 33.28 52.67
C ARG A 224 -25.84 32.69 52.65
N ALA A 225 -25.32 32.43 53.84
CA ALA A 225 -24.11 31.66 54.08
C ALA A 225 -24.24 31.00 55.45
N ARG A 226 -25.12 30.00 55.55
CA ARG A 226 -25.10 28.92 56.52
C ARG A 226 -25.67 27.69 55.84
#